data_AF-A0A2N8KG73-F1
#
_entry.id   AF-A0A2N8KG73-F1
#
_cell.length_a   1.000
_cell.length_b   1.000
_cell.length_c   1.000
_cell.angle_alpha   90.00
_cell.angle_beta   90.00
_cell.angle_gamma   90.00
#
_symmetry.space_group_name_H-M   'P 1'
#
loop_
_entity.id
_entity.type
_entity.pdbx_description
1 polymer ?
#
loop_
_entity_poly.entity_id
_entity_poly.type
_entity_poly.pdbx_seq_one_letter_code
_entity_poly.pdbx_strand_id
1 'polypeptide(L)'
;MRITKLFVSVGLASASLTCVAAPDATIQAILTKNNCLACHAVDRKVVGPSYKDVGAKFKDEPGAAALLLGKIKNGSAGTWGPVPMPPNPGISAEDAKKVVDWILAGAPG
;
A
#
# COMPACT_ATOMS: atom_id res chain seq x y z
N MET A 1 7.34 -62.56 -13.54
CA MET A 1 6.96 -62.10 -12.19
C MET A 1 7.04 -60.58 -12.17
N ARG A 2 5.92 -59.89 -11.95
CA ARG A 2 5.77 -58.44 -12.17
C ARG A 2 6.41 -57.67 -11.02
N ILE A 3 7.42 -56.84 -11.34
CA ILE A 3 8.03 -55.90 -10.38
C ILE A 3 7.36 -54.55 -10.60
N THR A 4 6.38 -54.22 -9.76
CA THR A 4 5.61 -52.98 -9.84
C THR A 4 6.50 -51.81 -9.41
N LYS A 5 6.84 -50.92 -10.34
CA LYS A 5 7.53 -49.65 -10.04
C LYS A 5 6.58 -48.74 -9.26
N LEU A 6 6.89 -48.50 -7.98
CA LEU A 6 6.21 -47.51 -7.16
C LEU A 6 6.80 -46.13 -7.48
N PHE A 7 6.05 -45.32 -8.23
CA PHE A 7 6.33 -43.90 -8.42
C PHE A 7 5.81 -43.15 -7.19
N VAL A 8 6.72 -42.76 -6.30
CA VAL A 8 6.40 -41.86 -5.17
C VAL A 8 6.65 -40.42 -5.64
N SER A 9 5.59 -39.74 -6.05
CA SER A 9 5.59 -38.32 -6.37
C SER A 9 5.44 -37.51 -5.08
N VAL A 10 6.55 -37.11 -4.44
CA VAL A 10 6.51 -36.08 -3.38
C VAL A 10 6.51 -34.70 -4.06
N GLY A 11 5.31 -34.20 -4.35
CA GLY A 11 5.13 -32.81 -4.75
C GLY A 11 5.24 -31.90 -3.52
N LEU A 12 6.42 -31.32 -3.32
CA LEU A 12 6.63 -30.30 -2.29
C LEU A 12 6.03 -28.98 -2.80
N ALA A 13 4.76 -28.72 -2.46
CA ALA A 13 4.14 -27.43 -2.70
C ALA A 13 4.74 -26.40 -1.73
N SER A 14 5.69 -25.60 -2.20
CA SER A 14 6.20 -24.43 -1.48
C SER A 14 5.09 -23.39 -1.37
N ALA A 15 4.42 -23.35 -0.22
CA ALA A 15 3.58 -22.22 0.15
C ALA A 15 4.48 -21.03 0.49
N SER A 16 4.63 -20.10 -0.44
CA SER A 16 5.28 -18.81 -0.20
C SER A 16 4.45 -18.04 0.83
N LEU A 17 4.88 -18.09 2.08
CA LEU A 17 4.38 -17.24 3.14
C LEU A 17 4.80 -15.81 2.81
N THR A 18 3.94 -15.04 2.15
CA THR A 18 4.14 -13.60 2.01
C THR A 18 3.92 -12.98 3.39
N CYS A 19 4.99 -12.87 4.17
CA CYS A 19 5.01 -12.00 5.33
C CYS A 19 4.59 -10.60 4.86
N VAL A 20 3.54 -10.04 5.48
CA VAL A 20 3.22 -8.63 5.29
C VAL A 20 4.32 -7.87 6.00
N ALA A 21 5.34 -7.49 5.25
CA ALA A 21 6.40 -6.64 5.76
C ALA A 21 5.80 -5.27 6.12
N ALA A 22 6.27 -4.71 7.23
CA ALA A 22 5.94 -3.34 7.62
C ALA A 22 6.68 -2.35 6.71
N PRO A 23 6.17 -1.13 6.47
CA PRO A 23 6.88 -0.15 5.65
C PRO A 23 8.30 0.08 6.16
N ASP A 24 9.21 0.48 5.27
CA ASP A 24 10.56 0.88 5.69
C ASP A 24 10.49 1.96 6.79
N ALA A 25 11.53 2.01 7.63
CA ALA A 25 11.53 2.85 8.82
C ALA A 25 11.32 4.34 8.52
N THR A 26 11.73 4.81 7.33
CA THR A 26 11.58 6.22 6.94
C THR A 26 10.12 6.51 6.59
N ILE A 27 9.49 5.68 5.76
CA ILE A 27 8.06 5.80 5.45
C ILE A 27 7.23 5.68 6.73
N GLN A 28 7.50 4.68 7.57
CA GLN A 28 6.79 4.48 8.83
C GLN A 28 6.88 5.73 9.74
N ALA A 29 8.04 6.38 9.80
CA ALA A 29 8.23 7.60 10.57
C ALA A 29 7.43 8.78 9.99
N ILE A 30 7.42 8.95 8.66
CA ILE A 30 6.65 10.00 7.99
C ILE A 30 5.14 9.81 8.24
N LEU A 31 4.63 8.59 8.04
CA LEU A 31 3.21 8.28 8.22
C LEU A 31 2.76 8.50 9.66
N THR A 32 3.61 8.15 10.63
CA THR A 32 3.35 8.35 12.06
C THR A 32 3.36 9.83 12.42
N LYS A 33 4.43 10.56 12.03
CA LYS A 33 4.61 12.00 12.30
C LYS A 33 3.44 12.84 11.75
N ASN A 34 2.91 12.46 10.60
CA ASN A 34 1.80 13.16 9.94
C ASN A 34 0.43 12.54 10.23
N ASN A 35 0.32 11.67 11.25
CA ASN A 35 -0.92 11.05 11.74
C ASN A 35 -1.73 10.29 10.68
N CYS A 36 -1.08 9.82 9.61
CA CYS A 36 -1.75 9.14 8.50
C CYS A 36 -2.33 7.77 8.94
N LEU A 37 -1.66 7.12 9.91
CA LEU A 37 -2.01 5.79 10.40
C LEU A 37 -3.29 5.73 11.25
N ALA A 38 -3.85 6.88 11.64
CA ALA A 38 -5.16 6.94 12.30
C ALA A 38 -6.31 6.57 11.34
N CYS A 39 -6.11 6.80 10.04
CA CYS A 39 -7.15 6.62 9.02
C CYS A 39 -6.78 5.62 7.94
N HIS A 40 -5.50 5.29 7.77
CA HIS A 40 -4.99 4.40 6.74
C HIS A 40 -4.12 3.31 7.35
N ALA A 41 -4.17 2.13 6.76
CA ALA A 41 -3.21 1.05 7.02
C ALA A 41 -2.59 0.58 5.70
N VAL A 42 -1.52 -0.21 5.78
CA VAL A 42 -0.81 -0.71 4.59
C VAL A 42 -1.72 -1.55 3.71
N ASP A 43 -2.45 -2.49 4.31
CA ASP A 43 -3.08 -3.62 3.62
C ASP A 43 -4.57 -3.81 3.94
N ARG A 44 -5.14 -2.95 4.78
CA ARG A 44 -6.56 -3.00 5.13
C ARG A 44 -7.18 -1.61 5.21
N LYS A 45 -8.48 -1.55 4.97
CA LYS A 45 -9.28 -0.35 5.18
C LYS A 45 -9.39 -0.04 6.68
N VAL A 46 -9.26 1.23 7.05
CA VAL A 46 -9.52 1.72 8.41
C VAL A 46 -10.68 2.72 8.35
N VAL A 47 -10.39 3.99 8.08
CA VAL A 47 -11.39 4.99 7.68
C VAL A 47 -11.26 5.22 6.17
N GLY A 48 -10.04 5.53 5.74
CA GLY A 48 -9.62 5.56 4.36
C GLY A 48 -9.24 4.17 3.82
N PRO A 49 -8.99 4.09 2.50
CA PRO A 49 -8.50 2.87 1.86
C PRO A 49 -7.14 2.43 2.40
N SER A 50 -6.75 1.18 2.14
CA SER A 50 -5.37 0.76 2.39
C SER A 50 -4.41 1.46 1.42
N TYR A 51 -3.15 1.63 1.81
CA TYR A 51 -2.14 2.17 0.89
C TYR A 51 -1.95 1.28 -0.35
N LYS A 52 -2.07 -0.04 -0.19
CA LYS A 52 -2.06 -1.00 -1.30
C LYS A 52 -3.22 -0.78 -2.27
N ASP A 53 -4.44 -0.53 -1.77
CA ASP A 53 -5.59 -0.23 -2.64
C ASP A 53 -5.40 1.07 -3.41
N VAL A 54 -4.82 2.09 -2.77
CA VAL A 54 -4.49 3.35 -3.45
C VAL A 54 -3.47 3.10 -4.56
N GLY A 55 -2.38 2.38 -4.26
CA GLY A 55 -1.38 1.99 -5.25
C GLY A 55 -2.00 1.23 -6.42
N ALA A 56 -2.79 0.18 -6.13
CA ALA A 56 -3.44 -0.64 -7.14
C ALA A 56 -4.41 0.17 -8.02
N LYS A 57 -5.15 1.13 -7.45
CA LYS A 57 -6.08 1.98 -8.20
C LYS A 57 -5.38 2.95 -9.15
N PHE A 58 -4.24 3.52 -8.74
CA PHE A 58 -3.59 4.62 -9.48
C PHE A 58 -2.32 4.22 -10.24
N LYS A 59 -1.84 2.97 -10.15
CA LYS A 59 -0.59 2.52 -10.77
C LYS A 59 -0.47 2.76 -12.28
N ASP A 60 -1.59 2.74 -13.00
CA ASP A 60 -1.64 2.93 -14.46
C ASP A 60 -2.17 4.32 -14.86
N GLU A 61 -2.44 5.20 -13.88
CA GLU A 61 -2.98 6.53 -14.14
C GLU A 61 -1.85 7.48 -14.56
N PRO A 62 -1.91 8.08 -15.77
CA PRO A 62 -0.96 9.12 -16.16
C PRO A 62 -0.99 10.29 -15.18
N GLY A 63 0.16 10.64 -14.59
CA GLY A 63 0.24 11.72 -13.61
C GLY A 63 -0.23 11.35 -12.21
N ALA A 64 -0.37 10.07 -11.88
CA ALA A 64 -0.77 9.57 -10.55
C ALA A 64 -0.04 10.26 -9.40
N ALA A 65 1.27 10.47 -9.53
CA ALA A 65 2.07 11.10 -8.47
C ALA A 65 1.60 12.53 -8.17
N ALA A 66 1.41 13.36 -9.18
CA ALA A 66 0.94 14.74 -9.00
C ALA A 66 -0.49 14.78 -8.45
N LEU A 67 -1.35 13.87 -8.91
CA LEU A 67 -2.73 13.75 -8.44
C LEU A 67 -2.78 13.34 -6.95
N LEU A 68 -2.01 12.34 -6.54
CA LEU A 68 -1.95 11.89 -5.14
C LEU A 68 -1.33 12.93 -4.22
N LEU A 69 -0.28 13.63 -4.66
CA LEU A 69 0.28 14.77 -3.92
C LEU A 69 -0.77 15.87 -3.69
N GLY A 70 -1.55 16.18 -4.71
CA GLY A 70 -2.67 17.13 -4.61
C GLY A 70 -3.72 16.67 -3.60
N LYS A 71 -4.12 15.38 -3.63
CA LYS A 71 -5.07 14.80 -2.68
C LYS A 71 -4.56 14.84 -1.23
N ILE A 72 -3.30 14.53 -0.99
CA ILE A 72 -2.70 14.57 0.36
C ILE A 72 -2.74 16.00 0.90
N LYS A 73 -2.32 16.99 0.10
CA LYS A 73 -2.25 18.39 0.55
C LYS A 73 -3.62 19.04 0.71
N ASN A 74 -4.52 18.81 -0.24
CA ASN A 74 -5.79 19.54 -0.34
C ASN A 74 -7.00 18.74 0.17
N GLY A 75 -6.78 17.50 0.61
CA GLY A 75 -7.85 16.57 0.94
C GLY A 75 -8.44 15.89 -0.29
N SER A 76 -9.35 14.94 -0.06
CA SER A 76 -10.02 14.20 -1.13
C SER A 76 -11.40 13.74 -0.68
N ALA A 77 -12.37 13.73 -1.59
CA ALA A 77 -13.72 13.23 -1.34
C ALA A 77 -14.23 12.39 -2.53
N GLY A 78 -15.24 11.56 -2.31
CA GLY A 78 -15.98 10.85 -3.35
C GLY A 78 -15.28 9.63 -3.98
N THR A 79 -13.96 9.49 -3.88
CA THR A 79 -13.23 8.36 -4.49
C THR A 79 -13.44 7.04 -3.73
N TRP A 80 -13.57 7.09 -2.40
CA TRP A 80 -13.52 5.90 -1.53
C TRP A 80 -14.76 5.74 -0.63
N GLY A 81 -15.76 6.60 -0.82
CA GLY A 81 -16.97 6.67 0.00
C GLY A 81 -17.32 8.11 0.39
N PRO A 82 -18.29 8.26 1.31
CA PRO A 82 -18.84 9.56 1.70
C PRO A 82 -17.95 10.34 2.67
N VAL A 83 -17.00 9.68 3.36
CA VAL A 83 -16.11 10.33 4.32
C VAL A 83 -14.95 11.02 3.58
N PRO A 84 -14.82 12.36 3.66
CA PRO A 84 -13.70 13.06 3.05
C PRO A 84 -12.41 12.87 3.86
N MET A 85 -11.28 12.76 3.16
CA MET A 85 -9.96 12.92 3.77
C MET A 85 -9.67 14.42 3.92
N PRO A 86 -9.37 14.91 5.13
CA PRO A 86 -9.06 16.32 5.35
C PRO A 86 -7.72 16.71 4.68
N PRO A 87 -7.50 18.01 4.39
CA PRO A 87 -6.20 18.52 3.95
C PRO A 87 -5.10 18.22 4.97
N ASN A 88 -3.90 17.87 4.49
CA ASN A 88 -2.70 17.71 5.33
C ASN A 88 -1.68 18.81 5.00
N PRO A 89 -1.86 20.06 5.48
CA PRO A 89 -0.94 21.15 5.16
C PRO A 89 0.41 21.04 5.88
N GLY A 90 0.50 20.22 6.94
CA GLY A 90 1.70 20.08 7.76
C GLY A 90 2.79 19.16 7.18
N ILE A 91 2.46 18.34 6.16
CA ILE A 91 3.45 17.48 5.53
C ILE A 91 4.32 18.28 4.56
N SER A 92 5.64 18.04 4.62
CA SER A 92 6.57 18.67 3.68
C SER A 92 6.36 18.13 2.26
N ALA A 93 6.76 18.92 1.25
CA ALA A 93 6.67 18.47 -0.15
C ALA A 93 7.52 17.22 -0.41
N GLU A 94 8.68 17.13 0.24
CA GLU A 94 9.59 15.99 0.14
C GLU A 94 8.99 14.73 0.76
N ASP A 95 8.46 14.82 1.98
CA ASP A 95 7.85 13.68 2.68
C ASP A 95 6.61 13.17 1.93
N ALA A 96 5.77 14.09 1.43
CA ALA A 96 4.61 13.73 0.62
C ALA A 96 5.03 12.98 -0.64
N LYS A 97 6.13 13.38 -1.28
CA LYS A 97 6.65 12.68 -2.46
C LYS A 97 7.11 11.27 -2.11
N LYS A 98 7.88 11.09 -1.03
CA LYS A 98 8.33 9.76 -0.57
C LYS A 98 7.15 8.81 -0.33
N VAL A 99 6.10 9.28 0.35
CA VAL A 99 4.89 8.49 0.62
C VAL A 99 4.17 8.13 -0.69
N VAL A 100 4.02 9.08 -1.62
CA VAL A 100 3.35 8.82 -2.90
C VAL A 100 4.13 7.84 -3.76
N ASP A 101 5.45 7.99 -3.87
CA ASP A 101 6.30 7.06 -4.60
C ASP A 101 6.18 5.64 -4.01
N TRP A 102 6.20 5.53 -2.68
CA TRP A 102 6.01 4.27 -1.97
C TRP A 102 4.63 3.63 -2.22
N ILE A 103 3.55 4.42 -2.20
CA ILE A 103 2.19 3.96 -2.54
C ILE A 103 2.16 3.41 -3.97
N LEU A 104 2.72 4.13 -4.94
CA LEU A 104 2.71 3.75 -6.35
C LEU A 104 3.62 2.54 -6.64
N ALA A 105 4.63 2.31 -5.81
CA ALA A 105 5.41 1.07 -5.81
C ALA A 105 4.65 -0.14 -5.21
N GLY A 106 3.38 0.03 -4.86
CA GLY A 106 2.53 -1.03 -4.29
C GLY A 106 2.59 -1.12 -2.76
N ALA A 107 3.06 -0.06 -2.09
CA ALA A 107 3.21 0.00 -0.65
C ALA A 107 3.94 -1.25 -0.07
N PRO A 108 5.16 -1.56 -0.56
CA PRO A 108 5.95 -2.66 -0.05
C PRO A 108 6.34 -2.43 1.41
N GLY A 109 6.56 -3.52 2.14
CA GLY A 109 7.26 -3.45 3.42
C GLY A 109 8.67 -3.98 3.32
#